data_AF-A0AAW9KVS1-F1
#
_entry.id   AF-A0AAW9KVS1-F1
#
_cell.length_a   1.000
_cell.length_b   1.000
_cell.length_c   1.000
_cell.angle_alpha   90.00
_cell.angle_beta   90.00
_cell.angle_gamma   90.00
#
_symmetry.space_group_name_H-M   'P 1'
#
loop_
_entity.id
_entity.type
_entity.pdbx_description
1 polymer ?
#
loop_
_entity_poly.entity_id
_entity_poly.type
_entity_poly.pdbx_seq_one_letter_code
_entity_poly.pdbx_strand_id
1 'polypeptide(L)'
;MTDEYGREPSIATDHGRRARTTIQRMVYTATSPCHYENACPFDEDPETCEAATRNGASQCPGSVSPHALRRGYVTAARNTGQPKDVTGERVDMTGRVLDKHYDKGSHDEKAERRRSYLKDI
;
A
#
# COMPACT_ATOMS: atom_id res chain seq x y z
N MET A 1 -21.80 3.43 16.99
CA MET A 1 -21.93 1.95 16.88
C MET A 1 -20.76 1.35 17.62
N THR A 2 -21.03 0.63 18.70
CA THR A 2 -20.02 0.10 19.62
C THR A 2 -19.93 -1.42 19.51
N ASP A 3 -18.74 -1.99 19.66
CA ASP A 3 -18.59 -3.45 19.83
C ASP A 3 -19.06 -3.91 21.22
N GLU A 4 -18.94 -5.21 21.50
CA GLU A 4 -19.33 -5.83 22.79
C GLU A 4 -18.58 -5.25 24.00
N TYR A 5 -17.48 -4.51 23.78
CA TYR A 5 -16.68 -3.85 24.81
C TYR A 5 -16.91 -2.32 24.84
N GLY A 6 -17.95 -1.82 24.16
CA GLY A 6 -18.25 -0.38 24.13
C GLY A 6 -17.33 0.45 23.24
N ARG A 7 -16.52 -0.18 22.37
CA ARG A 7 -15.53 0.53 21.54
C ARG A 7 -16.12 0.89 20.18
N GLU A 8 -15.87 2.12 19.73
CA GLU A 8 -16.29 2.57 18.40
C GLU A 8 -15.17 2.37 17.37
N PRO A 9 -15.38 1.55 16.32
CA PRO A 9 -14.37 1.37 15.28
C PRO A 9 -14.21 2.65 14.46
N SER A 10 -12.97 3.14 14.29
CA SER A 10 -12.68 4.29 13.43
C SER A 10 -13.05 4.07 11.96
N ILE A 11 -13.05 2.80 11.52
CA ILE A 11 -13.54 2.39 10.20
C ILE A 11 -14.65 1.36 10.41
N ALA A 12 -15.89 1.85 10.33
CA ALA A 12 -17.09 1.06 10.55
C ALA A 12 -17.96 0.93 9.27
N THR A 13 -18.99 0.12 9.41
CA THR A 13 -20.16 -0.02 8.53
C THR A 13 -21.39 -0.02 9.42
N ASP A 14 -22.59 0.06 8.85
CA ASP A 14 -23.86 -0.05 9.59
C ASP A 14 -24.04 -1.38 10.36
N HIS A 15 -23.12 -2.32 10.14
CA HIS A 15 -23.06 -3.63 10.80
C HIS A 15 -21.85 -3.75 11.77
N GLY A 16 -21.22 -2.63 12.16
CA GLY A 16 -20.06 -2.61 13.05
C GLY A 16 -18.70 -2.56 12.32
N ARG A 17 -17.68 -3.24 12.86
CA ARG A 17 -16.29 -3.19 12.34
C ARG A 17 -16.24 -3.69 10.89
N ARG A 18 -15.61 -2.90 10.01
CA ARG A 18 -15.46 -3.28 8.61
C ARG A 18 -14.56 -4.51 8.46
N ALA A 19 -14.99 -5.48 7.66
CA ALA A 19 -14.20 -6.66 7.32
C ALA A 19 -12.93 -6.29 6.52
N ARG A 20 -11.85 -7.03 6.74
CA ARG A 20 -10.56 -6.83 6.03
C ARG A 20 -10.70 -6.95 4.51
N THR A 21 -11.49 -7.92 4.05
CA THR A 21 -11.79 -8.14 2.62
C THR A 21 -12.51 -6.96 1.99
N THR A 22 -13.38 -6.27 2.74
CA THR A 22 -14.05 -5.05 2.27
C THR A 22 -13.05 -3.93 2.03
N ILE A 23 -12.09 -3.72 2.93
CA ILE A 23 -11.03 -2.72 2.77
C ILE A 23 -10.14 -3.09 1.58
N GLN A 24 -9.79 -4.37 1.43
CA GLN A 24 -9.01 -4.86 0.30
C GLN A 24 -9.70 -4.57 -1.04
N ARG A 25 -11.00 -4.87 -1.16
CA ARG A 25 -11.77 -4.58 -2.38
C ARG A 25 -11.80 -3.09 -2.67
N MET A 26 -12.01 -2.25 -1.65
CA MET A 26 -11.97 -0.80 -1.80
C MET A 26 -10.64 -0.29 -2.33
N VAL A 27 -9.51 -0.85 -1.87
CA VAL A 27 -8.19 -0.48 -2.38
C VAL A 27 -8.05 -0.84 -3.86
N TYR A 28 -8.41 -2.07 -4.25
CA TYR A 28 -8.36 -2.45 -5.67
C TYR A 28 -9.26 -1.54 -6.51
N THR A 29 -10.52 -1.37 -6.12
CA THR A 29 -11.48 -0.51 -6.81
C THR A 29 -10.97 0.93 -6.95
N ALA A 30 -10.48 1.54 -5.87
CA ALA A 30 -9.99 2.92 -5.88
C ALA A 30 -8.69 3.12 -6.68
N THR A 31 -7.94 2.04 -6.93
CA THR A 31 -6.68 2.09 -7.68
C THR A 31 -6.82 1.62 -9.12
N SER A 32 -8.00 1.11 -9.53
CA SER A 32 -8.30 0.82 -10.92
C SER A 32 -8.30 2.11 -11.76
N PRO A 33 -7.57 2.19 -12.88
CA PRO A 33 -7.46 3.39 -13.72
C PRO A 33 -8.80 4.00 -14.13
N CYS A 34 -9.74 3.16 -14.59
CA CYS A 34 -11.07 3.61 -15.01
C CYS A 34 -11.82 4.38 -13.92
N HIS A 35 -11.49 4.12 -12.64
CA HIS A 35 -12.15 4.71 -11.50
C HIS A 35 -11.75 6.17 -11.23
N TYR A 36 -10.58 6.61 -11.73
CA TYR A 36 -10.09 7.99 -11.56
C TYR A 36 -9.79 8.71 -12.89
N GLU A 37 -9.59 8.00 -14.00
CA GLU A 37 -9.36 8.60 -15.32
C GLU A 37 -10.63 8.63 -16.20
N ASN A 38 -11.72 7.98 -15.77
CA ASN A 38 -12.94 7.76 -16.58
C ASN A 38 -12.66 7.12 -17.96
N ALA A 39 -11.53 6.44 -18.11
CA ALA A 39 -11.11 5.72 -19.31
C ALA A 39 -10.28 4.50 -18.92
N CYS A 40 -10.35 3.44 -19.72
CA CYS A 40 -9.51 2.26 -19.53
C CYS A 40 -8.22 2.37 -20.36
N PRO A 41 -7.03 2.32 -19.73
CA PRO A 41 -5.76 2.34 -20.46
C PRO A 41 -5.39 0.97 -21.06
N PHE A 42 -6.27 -0.03 -20.92
CA PHE A 42 -6.10 -1.39 -21.43
C PHE A 42 -7.11 -1.74 -22.54
N ASP A 43 -7.75 -0.72 -23.12
CA ASP A 43 -8.71 -0.86 -24.24
C ASP A 43 -9.94 -1.76 -23.92
N GLU A 44 -10.31 -1.88 -22.65
CA GLU A 44 -11.53 -2.57 -22.19
C GLU A 44 -12.68 -1.58 -21.95
N ASP A 45 -13.91 -1.97 -22.27
CA ASP A 45 -15.12 -1.17 -21.93
C ASP A 45 -15.45 -1.31 -20.42
N PRO A 46 -15.38 -0.23 -19.63
CA PRO A 46 -15.68 -0.27 -18.19
C PRO A 46 -17.08 -0.79 -17.85
N GLU A 47 -18.07 -0.62 -18.74
CA GLU A 47 -19.45 -1.05 -18.48
C GLU A 47 -19.60 -2.57 -18.56
N THR A 48 -18.78 -3.25 -19.37
CA THR A 48 -18.83 -4.71 -19.55
C THR A 48 -17.65 -5.45 -18.93
N CYS A 49 -16.62 -4.74 -18.47
CA CYS A 49 -15.40 -5.33 -17.93
C CYS A 49 -15.65 -5.98 -16.56
N GLU A 50 -15.35 -7.28 -16.41
CA GLU A 50 -15.46 -7.99 -15.12
C GLU A 50 -14.57 -7.35 -14.04
N ALA A 51 -13.42 -6.81 -14.44
CA ALA A 51 -12.48 -6.14 -13.55
C ALA A 51 -12.93 -4.73 -13.13
N ALA A 52 -13.94 -4.14 -13.78
CA ALA A 52 -14.55 -2.88 -13.33
C ALA A 52 -15.55 -3.10 -12.18
N THR A 53 -15.94 -4.35 -11.90
CA THR A 53 -16.85 -4.67 -10.79
C THR A 53 -16.15 -4.60 -9.43
N ARG A 54 -16.92 -4.32 -8.37
CA ARG A 54 -16.41 -4.29 -6.98
C ARG A 54 -15.72 -5.60 -6.56
N ASN A 55 -16.20 -6.74 -7.05
CA ASN A 55 -15.64 -8.04 -6.70
C ASN A 55 -14.54 -8.51 -7.66
N GLY A 56 -14.53 -8.00 -8.89
CA GLY A 56 -13.52 -8.30 -9.90
C GLY A 56 -12.34 -7.34 -9.93
N ALA A 57 -12.36 -6.22 -9.20
CA ALA A 57 -11.32 -5.19 -9.23
C ALA A 57 -9.87 -5.69 -9.08
N SER A 58 -9.64 -6.79 -8.36
CA SER A 58 -8.31 -7.40 -8.24
C SER A 58 -7.78 -8.03 -9.53
N GLN A 59 -8.62 -8.19 -10.55
CA GLN A 59 -8.28 -8.73 -11.86
C GLN A 59 -7.79 -7.64 -12.83
N CYS A 60 -8.01 -6.36 -12.51
CA CYS A 60 -7.57 -5.26 -13.35
C CYS A 60 -6.03 -5.20 -13.37
N PRO A 61 -5.36 -5.19 -14.54
CA PRO A 61 -3.90 -5.09 -14.60
C PRO A 61 -3.35 -3.79 -13.98
N GLY A 62 -4.16 -2.73 -13.95
CA GLY A 62 -3.80 -1.44 -13.39
C GLY A 62 -4.18 -1.24 -11.93
N SER A 63 -4.97 -2.12 -11.32
CA SER A 63 -5.28 -2.00 -9.90
C SER A 63 -4.13 -2.56 -9.06
N VAL A 64 -4.01 -2.06 -7.82
CA VAL A 64 -2.95 -2.51 -6.92
C VAL A 64 -3.49 -2.98 -5.59
N SER A 65 -2.81 -3.95 -4.98
CA SER A 65 -3.20 -4.51 -3.69
C SER A 65 -2.87 -3.56 -2.53
N PRO A 66 -3.50 -3.74 -1.35
CA PRO A 66 -3.10 -3.02 -0.13
C PRO A 66 -1.60 -3.15 0.19
N HIS A 67 -1.00 -4.29 -0.15
CA HIS A 67 0.44 -4.51 0.02
C HIS A 67 1.27 -3.59 -0.88
N ALA A 68 0.80 -3.27 -2.09
CA ALA A 68 1.46 -2.31 -2.97
C ALA A 68 1.47 -0.89 -2.37
N LEU A 69 0.36 -0.44 -1.76
CA LEU A 69 0.32 0.85 -1.06
C LEU A 69 1.33 0.91 0.08
N ARG A 70 1.40 -0.15 0.90
CA ARG A 70 2.40 -0.26 1.98
C ARG A 70 3.83 -0.24 1.43
N ARG A 71 4.08 -0.92 0.31
CA ARG A 71 5.38 -0.88 -0.39
C ARG A 71 5.73 0.53 -0.87
N GLY A 72 4.76 1.24 -1.46
CA GLY A 72 4.92 2.63 -1.89
C GLY A 72 5.34 3.54 -0.74
N TYR A 73 4.64 3.47 0.39
CA TYR A 73 5.00 4.24 1.60
C TYR A 73 6.42 3.94 2.09
N VAL A 74 6.77 2.66 2.28
CA VAL A 74 8.10 2.28 2.77
C VAL A 74 9.19 2.76 1.81
N THR A 75 8.96 2.61 0.51
CA THR A 75 9.91 3.06 -0.52
C THR A 75 10.08 4.58 -0.47
N ALA A 76 8.98 5.33 -0.42
CA ALA A 76 9.00 6.79 -0.33
C ALA A 76 9.76 7.28 0.92
N ALA A 77 9.46 6.71 2.09
CA ALA A 77 10.13 7.04 3.34
C ALA A 77 11.64 6.78 3.29
N ARG A 78 12.05 5.66 2.70
CA ARG A 78 13.47 5.30 2.53
C ARG A 78 14.17 6.20 1.51
N ASN A 79 13.48 6.59 0.44
CA ASN A 79 14.01 7.49 -0.59
C ASN A 79 14.20 8.92 -0.05
N THR A 80 13.34 9.38 0.86
CA THR A 80 13.49 10.67 1.56
C THR A 80 14.50 10.62 2.72
N GLY A 81 15.18 9.49 2.90
CA GLY A 81 16.28 9.34 3.85
C GLY A 81 15.88 8.90 5.25
N GLN A 82 14.60 8.62 5.54
CA GLN A 82 14.18 8.14 6.87
C GLN A 82 14.91 6.84 7.22
N PRO A 83 15.61 6.74 8.37
CA PRO A 83 16.36 5.54 8.79
C PRO A 83 15.54 4.23 8.78
N LYS A 84 16.22 3.10 8.55
CA LYS A 84 15.56 1.78 8.35
C LYS A 84 14.83 1.30 9.60
N ASP A 85 15.46 1.46 10.75
CA ASP A 85 14.93 1.23 12.08
C ASP A 85 13.66 2.06 12.32
N VAL A 86 13.72 3.37 12.07
CA VAL A 86 12.56 4.27 12.23
C VAL A 86 11.42 3.89 11.29
N THR A 87 11.72 3.60 10.02
CA THR A 87 10.69 3.14 9.06
C THR A 87 10.10 1.80 9.49
N GLY A 88 10.95 0.85 9.92
CA GLY A 88 10.56 -0.49 10.36
C GLY A 88 9.65 -0.46 11.58
N GLU A 89 10.00 0.29 12.61
CA GLU A 89 9.16 0.52 13.80
C GLU A 89 7.81 1.13 13.41
N ARG A 90 7.82 2.15 12.54
CA ARG A 90 6.59 2.83 12.12
C ARG A 90 5.61 1.93 11.37
N VAL A 91 6.10 0.95 10.62
CA VAL A 91 5.23 0.04 9.89
C VAL A 91 5.03 -1.30 10.58
N ASP A 92 5.66 -1.57 11.72
CA ASP A 92 5.72 -2.91 12.32
C ASP A 92 6.37 -3.93 11.35
N MET A 93 7.67 -3.74 11.10
CA MET A 93 8.46 -4.58 10.20
C MET A 93 9.93 -4.65 10.64
N THR A 94 10.49 -5.85 10.64
CA THR A 94 11.92 -6.03 10.92
C THR A 94 12.78 -5.51 9.77
N GLY A 95 13.99 -5.04 10.07
CA GLY A 95 14.96 -4.59 9.06
C GLY A 95 15.24 -5.65 7.99
N ARG A 96 15.27 -6.93 8.37
CA ARG A 96 15.43 -8.06 7.43
C ARG A 96 14.30 -8.15 6.42
N VAL A 97 13.04 -7.94 6.82
CA VAL A 97 11.88 -7.97 5.92
C VAL A 97 11.89 -6.74 5.01
N LEU A 98 12.29 -5.57 5.54
CA LEU A 98 12.45 -4.33 4.79
C LEU A 98 13.49 -4.51 3.67
N ASP A 99 14.66 -5.08 3.99
CA ASP A 99 15.72 -5.33 3.02
C ASP A 99 15.31 -6.31 1.92
N LYS A 100 14.62 -7.39 2.29
CA LYS A 100 14.22 -8.43 1.34
C LYS A 100 13.13 -7.97 0.37
N HIS A 101 12.15 -7.20 0.86
CA HIS A 101 10.91 -6.97 0.12
C HIS A 101 10.70 -5.51 -0.34
N TYR A 102 11.40 -4.55 0.27
CA TYR A 102 11.09 -3.12 0.11
C TYR A 102 12.29 -2.25 -0.29
N ASP A 103 13.52 -2.59 0.13
CA ASP A 103 14.72 -1.83 -0.25
C ASP A 103 15.22 -2.22 -1.65
N LYS A 104 14.59 -1.65 -2.68
CA LYS A 104 14.90 -1.87 -4.11
C LYS A 104 16.08 -1.05 -4.65
N GLY A 105 16.76 -0.27 -3.81
CA GLY A 105 17.92 0.50 -4.27
C GLY A 105 19.06 -0.39 -4.77
N SER A 106 19.86 0.10 -5.70
CA SER A 106 21.12 -0.53 -6.10
C SER A 106 22.10 -0.56 -4.92
N HIS A 107 23.19 -1.32 -5.05
CA HIS A 107 24.23 -1.33 -4.02
C HIS A 107 24.80 0.08 -3.78
N ASP A 108 25.00 0.85 -4.84
CA ASP A 108 25.54 2.21 -4.80
C ASP A 108 24.55 3.20 -4.18
N GLU A 109 23.26 3.13 -4.53
CA GLU A 109 22.23 3.96 -3.90
C GLU A 109 22.13 3.69 -2.40
N LYS A 110 22.26 2.43 -1.99
CA LYS A 110 22.30 2.06 -0.57
C LYS A 110 23.56 2.58 0.12
N ALA A 111 24.70 2.58 -0.56
CA ALA A 111 25.96 3.14 -0.04
C ALA A 111 25.87 4.66 0.13
N GLU A 112 25.33 5.36 -0.86
CA GLU A 112 25.13 6.81 -0.82
C GLU A 112 24.17 7.20 0.31
N ARG A 113 23.08 6.45 0.50
CA ARG A 113 22.17 6.65 1.66
C ARG A 113 22.85 6.49 3.01
N ARG A 114 23.93 5.70 3.09
CA ARG A 114 24.69 5.53 4.34
C ARG A 114 25.72 6.63 4.54
N ARG A 115 26.26 7.23 3.47
CA ARG A 115 27.31 8.26 3.55
C ARG A 115 26.94 9.40 4.49
N SER A 116 25.70 9.89 4.43
CA SER A 116 25.23 10.97 5.31
C SER A 116 25.22 10.62 6.80
N TYR A 117 25.30 9.33 7.15
CA TYR A 117 25.31 8.83 8.53
C TYR A 117 26.70 8.40 9.00
N LEU A 118 27.69 8.31 8.10
CA LEU A 118 29.07 8.00 8.46
C LEU A 118 29.75 9.27 8.98
N LYS A 119 30.40 9.17 10.14
CA LYS A 119 31.25 10.22 10.70
C LYS A 119 32.70 9.74 10.59
N ASP A 120 33.61 10.60 10.16
CA ASP A 120 35.04 10.36 10.36
C ASP A 120 35.34 10.43 11.86
N ILE A 121 36.08 9.44 12.35
CA ILE A 121 36.46 9.28 13.75
C ILE A 121 37.98 9.45 13.86
#